data_AF-A0A1Y3Q9V6-F1
#
_entry.id   AF-A0A1Y3Q9V6-F1
#
_cell.length_a   1.000
_cell.length_b   1.000
_cell.length_c   1.000
_cell.angle_alpha   90.00
_cell.angle_beta   90.00
_cell.angle_gamma   90.00
#
_symmetry.space_group_name_H-M   'P 1'
#
loop_
_entity.id
_entity.type
_entity.pdbx_description
1 polymer ?
#
loop_
_entity_poly.entity_id
_entity_poly.type
_entity_poly.pdbx_seq_one_letter_code
_entity_poly.pdbx_strand_id
1 'polypeptide(L)'
;MVLTQGVAWGQPFERLAGQFHYGPEGFEIPSATGSIRGGSVAVQGSGHPRGAWELRVSARDVPLQAVAGLRERMPTISGLVTVDGSVRRQAGERLPAFAGNISARHVLVGSLDFTEAAGELEFAQGTWRTGGISLRRSSGGTYLAAGSVALAGQTGAGGHATGVQPSLDLSVAVEGESLSDVLALTGLRLPVLAPTGRVAAQVELAGTPSDPVARIRLDAPNVYVIGYRTAVAVEMRIQDGRVHIDELSRDSG
;
A
#
# COMPACT_ATOMS: atom_id res chain seq x y z
N MET A 1 16.62 25.51 15.29
CA MET A 1 17.42 24.47 15.99
C MET A 1 17.74 23.36 14.99
N VAL A 2 18.91 22.70 15.10
CA VAL A 2 19.28 21.55 14.25
C VAL A 2 19.64 20.38 15.15
N LEU A 3 19.04 19.23 14.88
CA LEU A 3 19.32 17.94 15.51
C LEU A 3 19.91 17.00 14.47
N THR A 4 20.84 16.15 14.88
CA THR A 4 21.48 15.14 14.02
C THR A 4 21.37 13.77 14.68
N GLN A 5 21.16 12.72 13.89
CA GLN A 5 21.14 11.31 14.34
C GLN A 5 20.18 11.07 15.52
N GLY A 6 18.93 11.48 15.37
CA GLY A 6 17.91 11.33 16.42
C GLY A 6 16.80 10.36 16.04
N VAL A 7 15.84 10.22 16.96
CA VAL A 7 14.59 9.48 16.74
C VAL A 7 13.43 10.40 17.09
N ALA A 8 12.46 10.52 16.19
CA ALA A 8 11.24 11.28 16.42
C ALA A 8 10.04 10.38 16.12
N TRP A 9 9.11 10.24 17.07
CA TRP A 9 7.94 9.35 16.95
C TRP A 9 8.29 7.91 16.53
N GLY A 10 9.40 7.38 17.04
CA GLY A 10 9.90 6.05 16.68
C GLY A 10 10.57 5.95 15.30
N GLN A 11 10.63 7.06 14.54
CA GLN A 11 11.31 7.14 13.25
C GLN A 11 12.72 7.73 13.41
N PRO A 12 13.79 6.98 13.09
CA PRO A 12 15.14 7.53 13.01
C PRO A 12 15.28 8.56 11.88
N PHE A 13 16.06 9.61 12.13
CA PHE A 13 16.39 10.65 11.14
C PHE A 13 17.88 11.01 11.16
N GLU A 14 18.41 11.45 10.02
CA GLU A 14 19.82 11.87 9.88
C GLU A 14 20.00 13.31 10.35
N ARG A 15 19.12 14.20 9.88
CA ARG A 15 19.07 15.61 10.25
C ARG A 15 17.62 16.04 10.40
N LEU A 16 17.35 16.89 11.38
CA LEU A 16 16.08 17.59 11.57
C LEU A 16 16.38 19.04 11.91
N ALA A 17 15.83 19.97 11.15
CA ALA A 17 15.99 21.40 11.35
C ALA A 17 14.63 22.09 11.23
N GLY A 18 14.30 22.94 12.18
CA GLY A 18 13.03 23.64 12.16
C GLY A 18 12.91 24.75 13.17
N GLN A 19 11.78 25.44 13.04
CA GLN A 19 11.26 26.41 13.98
C GLN A 19 10.00 25.82 14.62
N PHE A 20 9.87 26.01 15.92
CA PHE A 20 8.76 25.50 16.70
C PHE A 20 8.43 26.49 17.79
N HIS A 21 7.16 26.84 17.89
CA HIS A 21 6.62 27.63 18.98
C HIS A 21 5.64 26.78 19.76
N TYR A 22 5.72 26.84 21.09
CA TYR A 22 4.79 26.17 21.98
C TYR A 22 4.42 27.11 23.12
N GLY A 23 3.14 27.27 23.36
CA GLY A 23 2.61 28.17 24.39
C GLY A 23 1.21 27.76 24.85
N PRO A 24 0.57 28.58 25.68
CA PRO A 24 -0.78 28.32 26.19
C PRO A 24 -1.82 28.16 25.08
N GLU A 25 -1.65 28.88 23.96
CA GLU A 25 -2.54 28.84 22.79
C GLU A 25 -2.35 27.59 21.92
N GLY A 26 -1.33 26.76 22.19
CA GLY A 26 -1.02 25.54 21.45
C GLY A 26 0.40 25.51 20.90
N PHE A 27 0.56 24.86 19.74
CA PHE A 27 1.83 24.72 19.06
C PHE A 27 1.75 25.22 17.62
N GLU A 28 2.88 25.68 17.10
CA GLU A 28 3.06 26.08 15.72
C GLU A 28 4.42 25.55 15.21
N ILE A 29 4.40 25.00 14.01
CA ILE A 29 5.56 24.57 13.24
C ILE A 29 5.52 25.38 11.93
N PRO A 30 6.13 26.57 11.88
CA PRO A 30 6.20 27.35 10.64
C PRO A 30 6.94 26.58 9.54
N SER A 31 8.02 25.90 9.92
CA SER A 31 8.74 24.98 9.05
C SER A 31 9.59 24.01 9.88
N ALA A 32 9.50 22.73 9.53
CA ALA A 32 10.45 21.71 9.95
C ALA A 32 10.84 20.89 8.72
N THR A 33 12.13 20.66 8.54
CA THR A 33 12.70 19.86 7.46
C THR A 33 13.61 18.81 8.05
N GLY A 34 13.62 17.61 7.48
CA GLY A 34 14.49 16.54 7.90
C GLY A 34 14.92 15.65 6.76
N SER A 35 15.80 14.71 7.06
CA SER A 35 16.29 13.71 6.12
C SER A 35 16.28 12.32 6.71
N ILE A 36 15.90 11.35 5.89
CA ILE A 36 15.82 9.93 6.24
C ILE A 36 16.47 9.15 5.10
N ARG A 37 17.68 8.62 5.35
CA ARG A 37 18.46 7.84 4.36
C ARG A 37 18.56 8.54 3.00
N GLY A 38 18.91 9.82 3.01
CA GLY A 38 19.01 10.66 1.80
C GLY A 38 17.68 11.20 1.24
N GLY A 39 16.53 10.67 1.64
CA GLY A 39 15.22 11.25 1.34
C GLY A 39 14.95 12.49 2.19
N SER A 40 14.15 13.42 1.68
CA SER A 40 13.79 14.66 2.40
C SER A 40 12.36 14.61 2.94
N VAL A 41 12.14 15.19 4.11
CA VAL A 41 10.81 15.33 4.73
C VAL A 41 10.62 16.78 5.14
N ALA A 42 9.44 17.34 4.94
CA ALA A 42 9.05 18.63 5.47
C ALA A 42 7.67 18.56 6.14
N VAL A 43 7.54 19.27 7.25
CA VAL A 43 6.32 19.36 8.05
C VAL A 43 6.07 20.83 8.39
N GLN A 44 4.81 21.25 8.28
CA GLN A 44 4.35 22.56 8.71
C GLN A 44 2.93 22.44 9.26
N GLY A 45 2.54 23.29 10.20
CA GLY A 45 1.18 23.30 10.72
C GLY A 45 1.11 23.74 12.17
N SER A 46 -0.07 23.62 12.76
CA SER A 46 -0.35 24.16 14.10
C SER A 46 -1.57 23.50 14.73
N GLY A 47 -1.77 23.80 16.01
CA GLY A 47 -3.00 23.48 16.72
C GLY A 47 -2.77 23.26 18.20
N HIS A 48 -3.69 22.57 18.85
CA HIS A 48 -3.65 22.35 20.29
C HIS A 48 -3.32 20.89 20.63
N PRO A 49 -2.32 20.58 21.49
CA PRO A 49 -1.88 19.20 21.76
C PRO A 49 -2.96 18.27 22.30
N ARG A 50 -3.96 18.81 23.01
CA ARG A 50 -5.16 18.10 23.50
C ARG A 50 -6.43 18.41 22.71
N GLY A 51 -6.36 19.32 21.75
CA GLY A 51 -7.49 19.74 20.92
C GLY A 51 -7.28 19.37 19.46
N ALA A 52 -7.86 20.20 18.59
CA ALA A 52 -7.71 20.06 17.17
C ALA A 52 -6.33 20.55 16.70
N TRP A 53 -5.76 19.86 15.72
CA TRP A 53 -4.52 20.27 15.05
C TRP A 53 -4.46 19.72 13.63
N GLU A 54 -3.65 20.38 12.79
CA GLU A 54 -3.38 19.97 11.42
C GLU A 54 -1.91 20.19 11.07
N LEU A 55 -1.31 19.21 10.41
CA LEU A 55 0.05 19.20 9.91
C LEU A 55 0.02 18.85 8.43
N ARG A 56 0.60 19.70 7.58
CA ARG A 56 0.95 19.32 6.21
C ARG A 56 2.29 18.61 6.23
N VAL A 57 2.35 17.48 5.55
CA VAL A 57 3.53 16.62 5.47
C VAL A 57 3.87 16.41 4.00
N SER A 58 5.13 16.66 3.65
CA SER A 58 5.67 16.27 2.36
C SER A 58 6.92 15.44 2.57
N ALA A 59 7.10 14.39 1.78
CA ALA A 59 8.27 13.55 1.76
C ALA A 59 8.67 13.32 0.31
N ARG A 60 9.96 13.35 0.01
CA ARG A 60 10.49 13.10 -1.33
C ARG A 60 11.60 12.08 -1.25
N ASP A 61 11.50 11.08 -2.11
CA ASP A 61 12.52 10.06 -2.32
C ASP A 61 12.94 9.32 -1.04
N VAL A 62 11.99 9.13 -0.12
CA VAL A 62 12.25 8.40 1.12
C VAL A 62 12.26 6.91 0.83
N PRO A 63 13.31 6.16 1.17
CA PRO A 63 13.29 4.72 1.02
C PRO A 63 12.25 4.09 1.96
N LEU A 64 11.33 3.27 1.43
CA LEU A 64 10.28 2.61 2.22
C LEU A 64 10.85 1.78 3.38
N GLN A 65 12.02 1.17 3.16
CA GLN A 65 12.74 0.36 4.16
C GLN A 65 13.37 1.21 5.28
N ALA A 66 13.46 2.53 5.08
CA ALA A 66 13.92 3.45 6.12
C ALA A 66 12.80 3.83 7.09
N VAL A 67 11.53 3.62 6.72
CA VAL A 67 10.37 3.89 7.57
C VAL A 67 10.22 2.77 8.59
N ALA A 68 10.49 3.05 9.87
CA ALA A 68 10.60 2.03 10.92
C ALA A 68 9.34 1.16 11.03
N GLY A 69 8.17 1.80 11.10
CA GLY A 69 6.89 1.09 11.21
C GLY A 69 6.53 0.24 9.98
N LEU A 70 7.01 0.62 8.79
CA LEU A 70 6.79 -0.16 7.58
C LEU A 70 7.78 -1.33 7.52
N ARG A 71 9.06 -1.09 7.80
CA ARG A 71 10.10 -2.12 7.82
C ARG A 71 9.76 -3.29 8.74
N GLU A 72 9.19 -3.01 9.90
CA GLU A 72 8.82 -4.04 10.88
C GLU A 72 7.60 -4.86 10.44
N ARG A 73 6.64 -4.24 9.75
CA ARG A 73 5.36 -4.88 9.37
C ARG A 73 5.38 -5.49 7.98
N MET A 74 6.17 -4.93 7.07
CA MET A 74 6.21 -5.28 5.66
C MET A 74 7.66 -5.28 5.16
N PRO A 75 8.52 -6.18 5.65
CA PRO A 75 9.94 -6.22 5.29
C PRO A 75 10.17 -6.58 3.80
N THR A 76 9.16 -7.12 3.13
CA THR A 76 9.19 -7.49 1.71
C THR A 76 8.88 -6.31 0.78
N ILE A 77 8.53 -5.13 1.31
CA ILE A 77 8.24 -3.94 0.52
C ILE A 77 9.47 -3.03 0.49
N SER A 78 9.85 -2.60 -0.70
CA SER A 78 10.92 -1.62 -0.92
C SER A 78 10.59 -0.66 -2.04
N GLY A 79 11.33 0.45 -2.11
CA GLY A 79 11.18 1.46 -3.14
C GLY A 79 11.43 2.86 -2.59
N LEU A 80 11.38 3.85 -3.47
CA LEU A 80 11.48 5.26 -3.09
C LEU A 80 10.09 5.88 -3.15
N VAL A 81 9.62 6.44 -2.03
CA VAL A 81 8.29 7.03 -1.91
C VAL A 81 8.36 8.56 -1.83
N THR A 82 7.42 9.19 -2.49
CA THR A 82 7.06 10.60 -2.35
C THR A 82 5.63 10.67 -1.81
N VAL A 83 5.43 11.51 -0.81
CA VAL A 83 4.13 11.70 -0.15
C VAL A 83 3.87 13.20 -0.07
N ASP A 84 2.64 13.61 -0.35
CA ASP A 84 2.16 14.96 -0.08
C ASP A 84 0.74 14.86 0.49
N GLY A 85 0.54 15.36 1.70
CA GLY A 85 -0.75 15.24 2.37
C GLY A 85 -0.86 16.03 3.66
N SER A 86 -1.97 15.83 4.36
CA SER A 86 -2.21 16.39 5.69
C SER A 86 -2.51 15.30 6.70
N VAL A 87 -2.03 15.51 7.92
CA VAL A 87 -2.39 14.76 9.11
C VAL A 87 -3.14 15.72 10.01
N ARG A 88 -4.37 15.37 10.39
CA ARG A 88 -5.21 16.21 11.25
C ARG A 88 -5.81 15.39 12.37
N ARG A 89 -6.17 16.03 13.47
CA ARG A 89 -6.97 15.42 14.54
C ARG A 89 -7.98 16.44 15.02
N GLN A 90 -9.24 16.06 15.16
CA GLN A 90 -10.26 16.91 15.79
C GLN A 90 -10.24 16.78 17.32
N ALA A 91 -10.86 17.73 18.01
CA ALA A 91 -11.05 17.63 19.45
C ALA A 91 -11.92 16.40 19.79
N GLY A 92 -11.44 15.56 20.71
CA GLY A 92 -12.14 14.33 21.12
C GLY A 92 -11.84 13.10 20.24
N GLU A 93 -11.22 13.26 19.06
CA GLU A 93 -10.75 12.13 18.27
C GLU A 93 -9.51 11.49 18.90
N ARG A 94 -9.49 10.15 18.93
CA ARG A 94 -8.35 9.39 19.47
C ARG A 94 -7.21 9.23 18.47
N LEU A 95 -7.57 8.99 17.22
CA LEU A 95 -6.62 8.75 16.14
C LEU A 95 -6.60 9.97 15.22
N PRO A 96 -5.43 10.40 14.73
CA PRO A 96 -5.39 11.37 13.66
C PRO A 96 -5.94 10.75 12.37
N ALA A 97 -6.49 11.61 11.51
CA ALA A 97 -6.76 11.29 10.13
C ALA A 97 -5.58 11.72 9.25
N PHE A 98 -5.32 10.99 8.18
CA PHE A 98 -4.39 11.35 7.11
C PHE A 98 -5.13 11.37 5.78
N ALA A 99 -4.80 12.31 4.90
CA ALA A 99 -5.24 12.30 3.52
C ALA A 99 -4.12 12.87 2.64
N GLY A 100 -3.79 12.21 1.54
CA GLY A 100 -2.75 12.69 0.65
C GLY A 100 -2.54 11.85 -0.60
N ASN A 101 -1.67 12.37 -1.45
CA ASN A 101 -1.15 11.68 -2.62
C ASN A 101 0.11 10.94 -2.26
N ILE A 102 0.22 9.72 -2.78
CA ILE A 102 1.43 8.89 -2.71
C ILE A 102 1.89 8.58 -4.12
N SER A 103 3.18 8.70 -4.36
CA SER A 103 3.83 8.14 -5.54
C SER A 103 5.10 7.43 -5.13
N ALA A 104 5.46 6.39 -5.87
CA ALA A 104 6.65 5.60 -5.60
C ALA A 104 7.28 5.09 -6.88
N ARG A 105 8.58 4.83 -6.82
CA ARG A 105 9.37 4.27 -7.92
C ARG A 105 10.25 3.13 -7.45
N HIS A 106 10.54 2.20 -8.36
CA HIS A 106 11.30 0.99 -8.08
C HIS A 106 10.70 0.22 -6.89
N VAL A 107 9.38 0.05 -6.91
CA VAL A 107 8.64 -0.58 -5.83
C VAL A 107 8.76 -2.10 -5.99
N LEU A 108 9.38 -2.75 -5.02
CA LEU A 108 9.34 -4.22 -4.93
C LEU A 108 8.34 -4.64 -3.86
N VAL A 109 7.47 -5.59 -4.19
CA VAL A 109 6.56 -6.25 -3.24
C VAL A 109 6.79 -7.75 -3.33
N GLY A 110 7.62 -8.28 -2.42
CA GLY A 110 8.09 -9.66 -2.53
C GLY A 110 8.97 -9.83 -3.79
N SER A 111 8.54 -10.68 -4.73
CA SER A 111 9.19 -10.87 -6.03
C SER A 111 8.64 -9.98 -7.14
N LEU A 112 7.58 -9.22 -6.88
CA LEU A 112 6.98 -8.32 -7.86
C LEU A 112 7.77 -7.02 -7.93
N ASP A 113 8.20 -6.65 -9.14
CA ASP A 113 8.85 -5.38 -9.44
C ASP A 113 7.92 -4.45 -10.21
N PHE A 114 7.66 -3.29 -9.63
CA PHE A 114 6.89 -2.20 -10.19
C PHE A 114 7.81 -0.99 -10.42
N THR A 115 7.77 -0.47 -11.63
CA THR A 115 8.51 0.73 -12.03
C THR A 115 7.96 1.98 -11.37
N GLU A 116 6.64 2.07 -11.24
CA GLU A 116 5.91 3.20 -10.68
C GLU A 116 4.67 2.72 -9.93
N ALA A 117 4.30 3.46 -8.88
CA ALA A 117 3.02 3.38 -8.22
C ALA A 117 2.54 4.79 -7.88
N ALA A 118 1.25 5.07 -8.03
CA ALA A 118 0.68 6.37 -7.70
C ALA A 118 -0.80 6.27 -7.34
N GLY A 119 -1.25 7.07 -6.38
CA GLY A 119 -2.66 7.13 -6.00
C GLY A 119 -2.91 8.03 -4.80
N GLU A 120 -4.15 8.02 -4.35
CA GLU A 120 -4.59 8.70 -3.14
C GLU A 120 -4.73 7.71 -2.00
N LEU A 121 -4.39 8.15 -0.78
CA LEU A 121 -4.49 7.36 0.42
C LEU A 121 -5.11 8.20 1.54
N GLU A 122 -6.14 7.66 2.17
CA GLU A 122 -6.80 8.24 3.34
C GLU A 122 -6.67 7.27 4.51
N PHE A 123 -6.45 7.80 5.70
CA PHE A 123 -6.64 7.08 6.96
C PHE A 123 -7.62 7.89 7.81
N ALA A 124 -8.72 7.27 8.20
CA ALA A 124 -9.69 7.91 9.09
C ALA A 124 -10.29 6.85 10.01
N GLN A 125 -10.41 7.18 11.30
CA GLN A 125 -11.08 6.33 12.29
C GLN A 125 -10.52 4.88 12.38
N GLY A 126 -9.23 4.68 12.10
CA GLY A 126 -8.61 3.35 12.13
C GLY A 126 -8.67 2.58 10.81
N THR A 127 -9.25 3.17 9.76
CA THR A 127 -9.41 2.55 8.45
C THR A 127 -8.56 3.26 7.41
N TRP A 128 -7.69 2.52 6.75
CA TRP A 128 -7.02 2.95 5.52
C TRP A 128 -7.97 2.79 4.34
N ARG A 129 -8.03 3.77 3.45
CA ARG A 129 -8.83 3.76 2.23
C ARG A 129 -8.02 4.29 1.06
N THR A 130 -8.29 3.77 -0.12
CA THR A 130 -7.80 4.33 -1.36
C THR A 130 -8.88 4.22 -2.43
N GLY A 131 -9.05 5.30 -3.20
CA GLY A 131 -9.91 5.30 -4.39
C GLY A 131 -9.27 4.62 -5.60
N GLY A 132 -7.98 4.27 -5.50
CA GLY A 132 -7.20 3.69 -6.58
C GLY A 132 -5.72 4.02 -6.44
N ILE A 133 -4.90 2.99 -6.32
CA ILE A 133 -3.45 3.04 -6.51
C ILE A 133 -3.16 2.31 -7.80
N SER A 134 -2.67 3.05 -8.79
CA SER A 134 -2.14 2.47 -10.02
C SER A 134 -0.71 2.03 -9.80
N LEU A 135 -0.36 0.80 -10.20
CA LEU A 135 1.01 0.28 -10.21
C LEU A 135 1.32 -0.25 -11.60
N ARG A 136 2.56 -0.03 -12.06
CA ARG A 136 2.99 -0.50 -13.38
C ARG A 136 4.26 -1.33 -13.29
N ARG A 137 4.21 -2.53 -13.86
CA ARG A 137 5.35 -3.44 -13.96
C ARG A 137 6.22 -3.11 -15.17
N SER A 138 7.51 -3.45 -15.05
CA SER A 138 8.46 -3.37 -16.17
C SER A 138 8.09 -4.31 -17.33
N SER A 139 7.35 -5.40 -17.05
CA SER A 139 6.78 -6.34 -18.03
C SER A 139 5.64 -5.74 -18.87
N GLY A 140 5.12 -4.57 -18.49
CA GLY A 140 4.03 -3.86 -19.15
C GLY A 140 2.65 -4.03 -18.50
N GLY A 141 2.52 -4.89 -17.48
CA GLY A 141 1.27 -5.04 -16.74
C GLY A 141 0.93 -3.82 -15.89
N THR A 142 -0.36 -3.49 -15.82
CA THR A 142 -0.90 -2.39 -15.01
C THR A 142 -1.87 -2.94 -13.99
N TYR A 143 -1.76 -2.47 -12.75
CA TYR A 143 -2.55 -2.89 -11.61
C TYR A 143 -3.28 -1.67 -11.05
N LEU A 144 -4.57 -1.79 -10.77
CA LEU A 144 -5.34 -0.76 -10.08
C LEU A 144 -5.93 -1.36 -8.81
N ALA A 145 -5.43 -0.94 -7.66
CA ALA A 145 -5.87 -1.42 -6.35
C ALA A 145 -6.74 -0.35 -5.66
N ALA A 146 -7.97 -0.71 -5.28
CA ALA A 146 -8.89 0.17 -4.54
C ALA A 146 -9.47 -0.56 -3.33
N GLY A 147 -10.01 0.19 -2.37
CA GLY A 147 -10.76 -0.37 -1.25
C GLY A 147 -10.29 0.14 0.11
N SER A 148 -10.46 -0.69 1.14
CA SER A 148 -10.22 -0.33 2.53
C SER A 148 -9.64 -1.46 3.40
N VAL A 149 -8.89 -1.05 4.42
CA VAL A 149 -8.35 -1.92 5.46
C VAL A 149 -8.63 -1.31 6.82
N ALA A 150 -9.54 -1.90 7.59
CA ALA A 150 -9.75 -1.53 8.99
C ALA A 150 -8.77 -2.33 9.86
N LEU A 151 -7.88 -1.63 10.54
CA LEU A 151 -6.95 -2.26 11.48
C LEU A 151 -7.66 -2.50 12.81
N ALA A 152 -7.35 -3.63 13.47
CA ALA A 152 -7.90 -3.92 14.80
C ALA A 152 -7.61 -2.73 15.72
N GLY A 153 -8.67 -2.18 16.32
CA GLY A 153 -8.56 -1.01 17.19
C GLY A 153 -7.51 -1.26 18.27
N GLN A 154 -6.54 -0.35 18.40
CA GLN A 154 -5.65 -0.34 19.55
C GLN A 154 -6.53 -0.25 20.81
N THR A 155 -6.31 -1.18 21.74
CA THR A 155 -6.94 -1.17 23.07
C THR A 155 -6.78 0.23 23.66
N GLY A 156 -7.90 0.90 23.92
CA GLY A 156 -7.86 2.24 24.51
C GLY A 156 -7.13 2.19 25.86
N ALA A 157 -6.61 3.33 26.32
CA ALA A 157 -5.97 3.48 27.63
C ALA A 157 -6.88 3.14 28.83
N GLY A 158 -8.16 2.81 28.59
CA GLY A 158 -9.11 2.26 29.56
C GLY A 158 -9.50 0.79 29.34
N GLY A 159 -8.75 0.03 28.52
CA GLY A 159 -8.97 -1.41 28.30
C GLY A 159 -10.22 -1.81 27.51
N HIS A 160 -11.06 -0.86 27.11
CA HIS A 160 -12.27 -1.16 26.33
C HIS A 160 -11.93 -1.15 24.83
N ALA A 161 -12.08 -2.30 24.19
CA ALA A 161 -11.95 -2.44 22.74
C ALA A 161 -12.97 -1.52 22.06
N THR A 162 -12.48 -0.58 21.24
CA THR A 162 -13.33 0.08 20.25
C THR A 162 -13.77 -1.02 19.29
N GLY A 163 -15.06 -1.35 19.26
CA GLY A 163 -15.61 -2.52 18.57
C GLY A 163 -15.48 -2.56 17.04
N VAL A 164 -14.51 -1.86 16.45
CA VAL A 164 -14.15 -2.00 15.04
C VAL A 164 -13.41 -3.33 14.89
N GLN A 165 -14.12 -4.32 14.36
CA GLN A 165 -13.51 -5.58 13.97
C GLN A 165 -12.55 -5.31 12.79
N PRO A 166 -11.35 -5.90 12.80
CA PRO A 166 -10.43 -5.77 11.69
C PRO A 166 -11.07 -6.34 10.43
N SER A 167 -11.07 -5.56 9.35
CA SER A 167 -11.65 -5.97 8.08
C SER A 167 -10.76 -5.59 6.91
N LEU A 168 -10.87 -6.39 5.86
CA LEU A 168 -10.22 -6.22 4.58
C LEU A 168 -11.32 -6.22 3.52
N ASP A 169 -11.30 -5.22 2.64
CA ASP A 169 -12.16 -5.14 1.47
C ASP A 169 -11.36 -4.42 0.37
N LEU A 170 -10.70 -5.17 -0.50
CA LEU A 170 -9.85 -4.64 -1.56
C LEU A 170 -10.25 -5.24 -2.91
N SER A 171 -10.26 -4.41 -3.94
CA SER A 171 -10.35 -4.84 -5.34
C SER A 171 -9.05 -4.51 -6.06
N VAL A 172 -8.58 -5.43 -6.89
CA VAL A 172 -7.40 -5.24 -7.74
C VAL A 172 -7.76 -5.65 -9.17
N ALA A 173 -7.73 -4.69 -10.08
CA ALA A 173 -7.79 -4.96 -11.52
C ALA A 173 -6.38 -5.07 -12.08
N VAL A 174 -6.13 -6.07 -12.91
CA VAL A 174 -4.85 -6.30 -13.59
C VAL A 174 -5.10 -6.33 -15.09
N GLU A 175 -4.31 -5.59 -15.85
CA GLU A 175 -4.40 -5.52 -17.30
C GLU A 175 -3.04 -5.68 -17.94
N GLY A 176 -2.99 -6.49 -19.02
CA GLY A 176 -1.79 -6.61 -19.85
C GLY A 176 -0.60 -7.29 -19.17
N GLU A 177 -0.83 -8.04 -18.10
CA GLU A 177 0.26 -8.75 -17.43
C GLU A 177 0.77 -9.91 -18.29
N SER A 178 2.06 -10.23 -18.20
CA SER A 178 2.60 -11.38 -18.91
C SER A 178 2.15 -12.68 -18.24
N LEU A 179 1.60 -13.63 -19.00
CA LEU A 179 1.25 -14.94 -18.47
C LEU A 179 2.48 -15.65 -17.86
N SER A 180 3.66 -15.49 -18.47
CA SER A 180 4.91 -16.06 -17.94
C SER A 180 5.22 -15.54 -16.55
N ASP A 181 4.95 -14.27 -16.31
CA ASP A 181 5.25 -13.59 -15.05
C ASP A 181 4.26 -14.02 -13.97
N VAL A 182 2.96 -14.10 -14.30
CA VAL A 182 1.95 -14.63 -13.38
C VAL A 182 2.29 -16.06 -12.97
N LEU A 183 2.69 -16.90 -13.92
CA LEU A 183 3.09 -18.28 -13.64
C LEU A 183 4.35 -18.34 -12.77
N ALA A 184 5.32 -17.45 -12.96
CA ALA A 184 6.49 -17.36 -12.11
C ALA A 184 6.15 -17.05 -10.64
N LEU A 185 5.08 -16.29 -10.39
CA LEU A 185 4.60 -16.00 -9.02
C LEU A 185 4.06 -17.23 -8.30
N THR A 186 3.53 -18.20 -9.03
CA THR A 186 3.04 -19.46 -8.46
C THR A 186 4.17 -20.40 -8.02
N GLY A 187 5.43 -20.07 -8.34
CA GLY A 187 6.58 -20.94 -8.12
C GLY A 187 6.65 -22.13 -9.09
N LEU A 188 5.71 -22.24 -10.04
CA LEU A 188 5.72 -23.28 -11.06
C LEU A 188 6.84 -23.03 -12.07
N ARG A 189 7.84 -23.92 -12.07
CA ARG A 189 8.85 -23.96 -13.14
C ARG A 189 8.29 -24.72 -14.32
N LEU A 190 7.75 -24.00 -15.30
CA LEU A 190 7.31 -24.62 -16.55
C LEU A 190 8.52 -24.92 -17.46
N PRO A 191 8.51 -26.05 -18.19
CA PRO A 191 9.52 -26.34 -19.21
C PRO A 191 9.51 -25.28 -20.33
N VAL A 192 10.57 -25.26 -21.14
CA VAL A 192 10.95 -24.22 -22.14
C VAL A 192 9.83 -23.81 -23.11
N LEU A 193 8.79 -24.63 -23.28
CA LEU A 193 7.57 -24.29 -24.01
C LEU A 193 6.57 -23.54 -23.12
N ALA A 194 7.05 -22.50 -22.43
CA ALA A 194 6.21 -21.71 -21.54
C ALA A 194 5.10 -21.01 -22.35
N PRO A 195 3.86 -21.05 -21.87
CA PRO A 195 2.77 -20.38 -22.55
C PRO A 195 3.05 -18.87 -22.59
N THR A 196 2.86 -18.27 -23.75
CA THR A 196 3.02 -16.82 -23.95
C THR A 196 1.68 -16.17 -24.19
N GLY A 197 1.50 -14.96 -23.71
CA GLY A 197 0.22 -14.26 -23.80
C GLY A 197 0.13 -13.15 -22.78
N ARG A 198 -0.92 -12.36 -22.93
CA ARG A 198 -1.28 -11.31 -21.97
C ARG A 198 -2.51 -11.76 -21.21
N VAL A 199 -2.55 -11.45 -19.92
CA VAL A 199 -3.68 -11.76 -19.05
C VAL A 199 -4.26 -10.49 -18.46
N ALA A 200 -5.56 -10.52 -18.26
CA ALA A 200 -6.28 -9.61 -17.39
C ALA A 200 -6.79 -10.38 -16.18
N ALA A 201 -6.92 -9.72 -15.03
CA ALA A 201 -7.50 -10.34 -13.85
C ALA A 201 -8.29 -9.32 -13.03
N GLN A 202 -9.30 -9.81 -12.32
CA GLN A 202 -9.98 -9.10 -11.25
C GLN A 202 -9.82 -9.91 -9.98
N VAL A 203 -9.34 -9.26 -8.92
CA VAL A 203 -9.15 -9.86 -7.60
C VAL A 203 -9.98 -9.08 -6.60
N GLU A 204 -10.83 -9.78 -5.85
CA GLU A 204 -11.53 -9.24 -4.69
C GLU A 204 -11.00 -9.92 -3.44
N LEU A 205 -10.54 -9.15 -2.45
CA LEU A 205 -10.08 -9.64 -1.15
C LEU A 205 -11.03 -9.13 -0.07
N ALA A 206 -11.68 -10.05 0.63
CA ALA A 206 -12.62 -9.74 1.71
C ALA A 206 -12.29 -10.52 2.99
N GLY A 207 -12.78 -10.08 4.14
CA GLY A 207 -12.66 -10.82 5.41
C GLY A 207 -11.79 -10.11 6.43
N THR A 208 -10.98 -10.85 7.18
CA THR A 208 -10.05 -10.25 8.16
C THR A 208 -8.62 -10.29 7.61
N PRO A 209 -7.71 -9.37 8.01
CA PRO A 209 -6.32 -9.44 7.57
C PRO A 209 -5.60 -10.75 7.93
N SER A 210 -6.05 -11.45 8.99
CA SER A 210 -5.52 -12.76 9.40
C SER A 210 -6.15 -13.95 8.68
N ASP A 211 -7.35 -13.78 8.14
CA ASP A 211 -8.11 -14.80 7.41
C ASP A 211 -8.87 -14.13 6.24
N PRO A 212 -8.15 -13.77 5.16
CA PRO A 212 -8.75 -13.17 3.99
C PRO A 212 -9.25 -14.25 3.02
N VAL A 213 -10.38 -13.98 2.39
CA VAL A 213 -10.87 -14.73 1.23
C VAL A 213 -10.58 -13.92 -0.02
N ALA A 214 -9.86 -14.52 -0.97
CA ALA A 214 -9.63 -13.92 -2.29
C ALA A 214 -10.49 -14.59 -3.34
N ARG A 215 -11.17 -13.82 -4.18
CA ARG A 215 -11.82 -14.29 -5.41
C ARG A 215 -11.07 -13.71 -6.59
N ILE A 216 -10.71 -14.57 -7.54
CA ILE A 216 -9.85 -14.22 -8.67
C ILE A 216 -10.56 -14.67 -9.93
N ARG A 217 -10.86 -13.73 -10.82
CA ARG A 217 -11.26 -14.01 -12.20
C ARG A 217 -10.11 -13.64 -13.10
N LEU A 218 -9.57 -14.62 -13.81
CA LEU A 218 -8.48 -14.44 -14.77
C LEU A 218 -9.00 -14.70 -16.18
N ASP A 219 -8.67 -13.79 -17.10
CA ASP A 219 -8.98 -13.88 -18.51
C ASP A 219 -7.70 -13.78 -19.34
N ALA A 220 -7.50 -14.76 -20.21
CA ALA A 220 -6.36 -14.84 -21.10
C ALA A 220 -6.87 -15.20 -22.50
N PRO A 221 -7.34 -14.21 -23.29
CA PRO A 221 -8.08 -14.47 -24.52
C PRO A 221 -7.17 -14.92 -25.66
N ASN A 222 -5.85 -14.68 -25.54
CA ASN A 222 -4.85 -14.91 -26.57
C ASN A 222 -3.58 -15.51 -25.97
N VAL A 223 -3.64 -16.79 -25.64
CA VAL A 223 -2.50 -17.57 -25.14
C VAL A 223 -1.99 -18.49 -26.23
N TYR A 224 -0.67 -18.58 -26.37
CA TYR A 224 -0.01 -19.55 -27.23
C TYR A 224 0.57 -20.69 -26.39
N VAL A 225 0.09 -21.91 -26.63
CA VAL A 225 0.55 -23.14 -25.98
C VAL A 225 1.05 -24.08 -27.07
N ILE A 226 2.35 -24.38 -27.09
CA ILE A 226 2.96 -25.29 -28.09
C ILE A 226 2.60 -24.87 -29.53
N GLY A 227 2.59 -23.56 -29.80
CA GLY A 227 2.28 -23.01 -31.13
C GLY A 227 0.79 -22.85 -31.46
N TYR A 228 -0.12 -23.34 -30.62
CA TYR A 228 -1.57 -23.19 -30.80
C TYR A 228 -2.12 -22.00 -30.01
N ARG A 229 -2.99 -21.21 -30.65
CA ARG A 229 -3.70 -20.10 -29.99
C ARG A 229 -4.94 -20.64 -29.28
N THR A 230 -5.11 -20.28 -28.01
CA THR A 230 -6.26 -20.66 -27.19
C THR A 230 -6.65 -19.50 -26.28
N ALA A 231 -7.93 -19.45 -25.91
CA ALA A 231 -8.44 -18.59 -24.87
C ALA A 231 -8.66 -19.41 -23.59
N VAL A 232 -8.28 -18.84 -22.44
CA VAL A 232 -8.46 -19.47 -21.13
C VAL A 232 -9.11 -18.47 -20.20
N ALA A 233 -10.18 -18.87 -19.52
CA ALA A 233 -10.76 -18.13 -18.42
C ALA A 233 -10.84 -19.03 -17.19
N VAL A 234 -10.46 -18.49 -16.03
CA VAL A 234 -10.45 -19.23 -14.76
C VAL A 234 -11.05 -18.37 -13.67
N GLU A 235 -12.00 -18.93 -12.94
CA GLU A 235 -12.49 -18.37 -11.68
C GLU A 235 -11.98 -19.23 -10.52
N MET A 236 -11.34 -18.57 -9.56
CA MET A 236 -10.70 -19.21 -8.42
C MET A 236 -11.08 -18.49 -7.14
N ARG A 237 -11.11 -19.26 -6.05
CA ARG A 237 -11.24 -18.76 -4.70
C ARG A 237 -10.11 -19.27 -3.84
N ILE A 238 -9.47 -18.37 -3.09
CA ILE A 238 -8.45 -18.70 -2.10
C ILE A 238 -9.05 -18.47 -0.72
N GLN A 239 -9.07 -19.51 0.10
CA GLN A 239 -9.60 -19.49 1.47
C GLN A 239 -8.81 -20.48 2.32
N ASP A 240 -8.47 -20.13 3.56
CA ASP A 240 -7.70 -20.97 4.47
C ASP A 240 -6.35 -21.46 3.88
N GLY A 241 -5.73 -20.63 3.03
CA GLY A 241 -4.50 -20.95 2.32
C GLY A 241 -4.65 -22.02 1.22
N ARG A 242 -5.88 -22.39 0.86
CA ARG A 242 -6.19 -23.37 -0.21
C ARG A 242 -6.77 -22.67 -1.42
N VAL A 243 -6.43 -23.16 -2.61
CA VAL A 243 -6.98 -22.69 -3.88
C VAL A 243 -8.09 -23.63 -4.32
N HIS A 244 -9.26 -23.06 -4.58
CA HIS A 244 -10.41 -23.71 -5.18
C HIS A 244 -10.62 -23.16 -6.58
N ILE A 245 -10.80 -24.04 -7.56
CA ILE A 245 -11.19 -23.64 -8.92
C ILE A 245 -12.70 -23.79 -8.98
N ASP A 246 -13.39 -22.67 -9.10
CA ASP A 246 -14.85 -22.63 -9.17
C ASP A 246 -15.31 -22.85 -10.62
N GLU A 247 -14.62 -22.25 -11.60
CA GLU A 247 -14.90 -22.41 -13.02
C GLU A 247 -13.62 -22.40 -13.87
N LEU A 248 -13.59 -23.21 -14.92
CA LEU A 248 -12.51 -23.24 -15.93
C LEU A 248 -13.12 -23.39 -17.32
N SER A 249 -12.91 -22.38 -18.16
CA SER A 249 -13.29 -22.41 -19.57
C SER A 249 -12.06 -22.36 -20.48
N ARG A 250 -12.12 -23.11 -21.58
CA ARG A 250 -11.08 -23.17 -22.61
C ARG A 250 -11.72 -23.22 -23.97
N ASP A 251 -11.41 -22.23 -24.80
CA ASP A 251 -11.79 -22.20 -26.21
C ASP A 251 -10.54 -22.36 -27.07
N SER A 252 -10.54 -23.35 -27.96
CA SER A 252 -9.52 -23.56 -28.98
C SER A 252 -10.02 -22.98 -30.31
N GLY A 253 -9.27 -22.03 -30.87
CA GLY A 253 -9.54 -21.47 -32.20
C GLY A 253 -8.70 -22.10 -33.31
#